data_AF-A0A844CKL2-F1
#
_entry.id   AF-A0A844CKL2-F1
#
_cell.length_a   1.000
_cell.length_b   1.000
_cell.length_c   1.000
_cell.angle_alpha   90.00
_cell.angle_beta   90.00
_cell.angle_gamma   90.00
#
_symmetry.space_group_name_H-M   'P 1'
#
loop_
_entity.id
_entity.type
_entity.pdbx_description
1 polymer ?
#
loop_
_entity_poly.entity_id
_entity_poly.type
_entity_poly.pdbx_seq_one_letter_code
_entity_poly.pdbx_strand_id
1 'polypeptide(L)'
;MFKNVLLKNSVFNLAGYAIPTIVAIPALGILARNLGPELFGVYTLAMAIVGYASIFDFGLTRAIIREVAINKSNPEEKKRVISTATIFLISIGLFV
;
A
#
# COMPACT_ATOMS: atom_id res chain seq x y z
N MET A 1 1.19 -19.74 23.36
CA MET A 1 0.09 -19.40 22.41
C MET A 1 0.36 -18.11 21.63
N PHE A 2 0.73 -16.99 22.26
CA PHE A 2 1.03 -15.70 21.59
C PHE A 2 2.19 -15.74 20.57
N LYS A 3 3.23 -16.54 20.84
CA LYS A 3 4.42 -16.62 19.97
C LYS A 3 4.08 -17.07 18.54
N ASN A 4 3.16 -18.03 18.37
CA ASN A 4 2.74 -18.52 17.05
C ASN A 4 1.90 -17.50 16.28
N VAL A 5 1.04 -16.74 16.96
CA VAL A 5 0.23 -15.70 16.30
C VAL A 5 1.11 -14.55 15.82
N LEU A 6 2.08 -14.14 16.66
CA LEU A 6 3.04 -13.10 16.30
C LEU A 6 3.89 -13.54 15.10
N LEU A 7 4.49 -14.73 15.15
CA LEU A 7 5.26 -15.31 14.05
C LEU A 7 4.44 -15.39 12.75
N LYS A 8 3.22 -15.92 12.82
CA LYS A 8 2.33 -16.03 11.66
C LYS A 8 2.02 -14.67 11.05
N ASN A 9 1.66 -13.68 11.86
CA ASN A 9 1.33 -12.34 11.38
C ASN A 9 2.56 -11.61 10.85
N SER A 10 3.72 -11.75 11.49
CA SER A 10 4.98 -11.18 11.01
C SER A 10 5.39 -11.78 9.67
N VAL A 11 5.33 -13.10 9.52
CA VAL A 11 5.60 -13.79 8.24
C VAL A 11 4.62 -13.35 7.17
N PHE A 12 3.33 -13.21 7.50
CA PHE A 12 2.33 -12.74 6.55
C PHE A 12 2.58 -11.29 6.09
N ASN A 13 2.93 -10.39 7.01
CA ASN A 13 3.32 -9.02 6.67
C ASN A 13 4.60 -9.00 5.82
N LEU A 14 5.62 -9.77 6.20
CA LEU A 14 6.88 -9.84 5.45
C LEU A 14 6.66 -10.39 4.03
N ALA A 15 5.86 -11.45 3.90
CA ALA A 15 5.48 -12.01 2.60
C ALA A 15 4.70 -10.98 1.75
N GLY A 16 3.83 -10.20 2.39
CA GLY A 16 3.10 -9.11 1.75
C GLY A 16 4.00 -8.02 1.14
N TYR A 17 5.21 -7.82 1.67
CA TYR A 17 6.21 -6.92 1.07
C TYR A 17 7.18 -7.63 0.12
N ALA A 18 7.64 -8.82 0.48
CA ALA A 18 8.66 -9.57 -0.26
C ALA A 18 8.13 -10.05 -1.62
N ILE A 19 6.90 -10.58 -1.66
CA ILE A 19 6.32 -11.13 -2.90
C ILE A 19 6.18 -10.04 -3.97
N PRO A 20 5.53 -8.87 -3.71
CA PRO A 20 5.46 -7.81 -4.71
C PRO A 20 6.84 -7.30 -5.13
N THR A 21 7.80 -7.22 -4.22
CA THR A 21 9.17 -6.77 -4.53
C THR A 21 9.87 -7.72 -5.49
N ILE A 22 9.79 -9.03 -5.23
CA ILE A 22 10.37 -10.07 -6.09
C ILE A 22 9.73 -10.06 -7.49
N VAL A 23 8.44 -9.73 -7.58
CA VAL A 23 7.73 -9.60 -8.87
C VAL A 23 8.09 -8.29 -9.58
N ALA A 24 8.26 -7.19 -8.84
CA ALA A 24 8.54 -5.87 -9.39
C ALA A 24 9.89 -5.82 -10.11
N ILE A 25 10.94 -6.45 -9.57
CA ILE A 25 12.29 -6.44 -10.16
C ILE A 25 12.32 -6.98 -11.60
N PRO A 26 11.87 -8.21 -11.90
CA PRO A 26 11.83 -8.72 -13.27
C PRO A 26 10.83 -7.94 -14.14
N ALA A 27 9.70 -7.48 -13.59
CA ALA A 27 8.74 -6.67 -14.32
C ALA A 27 9.36 -5.36 -14.83
N LEU A 28 10.15 -4.67 -14.00
CA LEU A 28 10.87 -3.46 -14.39
C LEU A 28 11.90 -3.75 -15.50
N GLY A 29 12.59 -4.88 -15.44
CA GLY A 29 13.51 -5.30 -16.50
C GLY A 29 12.80 -5.57 -17.83
N ILE A 30 11.64 -6.25 -17.79
CA ILE A 30 10.80 -6.50 -18.97
C ILE A 30 10.28 -5.18 -19.54
N LEU A 31 9.79 -4.27 -18.69
CA LEU A 31 9.32 -2.95 -19.10
C LEU A 31 10.43 -2.14 -19.74
N ALA A 32 11.62 -2.07 -19.14
CA ALA A 32 12.76 -1.35 -19.69
C ALA A 32 13.15 -1.88 -21.08
N ARG A 33 13.14 -3.20 -21.27
CA ARG A 33 13.50 -3.81 -22.57
C ARG A 33 12.45 -3.58 -23.66
N ASN A 34 11.17 -3.58 -23.30
CA ASN A 34 10.07 -3.42 -24.26
C ASN A 34 9.77 -1.96 -24.59
N LEU A 35 9.94 -1.04 -23.64
CA LEU A 35 9.64 0.38 -23.81
C LEU A 35 10.80 1.15 -24.45
N GLY A 36 12.04 0.66 -24.32
CA GLY A 36 13.22 1.43 -24.68
C GLY A 36 13.49 2.57 -23.68
N PRO A 37 14.64 3.25 -23.79
CA PRO A 37 15.09 4.21 -22.79
C PRO A 37 14.18 5.45 -22.69
N GLU A 38 13.61 5.92 -23.79
CA GLU A 38 12.80 7.14 -23.82
C GLU A 38 11.48 6.95 -23.04
N LEU A 39 10.69 5.93 -23.40
CA LEU A 39 9.41 5.64 -22.74
C LEU A 39 9.62 5.13 -21.31
N PHE A 40 10.70 4.37 -21.05
CA PHE A 40 11.04 3.96 -19.69
C PHE A 40 11.43 5.17 -18.81
N GLY A 41 12.08 6.18 -19.39
CA GLY A 41 12.35 7.46 -18.72
C GLY A 41 11.06 8.17 -18.31
N VAL A 42 10.09 8.27 -19.23
CA VAL A 42 8.76 8.84 -18.93
C VAL A 42 8.04 8.04 -17.85
N TYR A 43 8.05 6.71 -17.95
CA TYR A 43 7.49 5.82 -16.91
C TYR A 43 8.13 6.09 -15.55
N THR A 44 9.47 6.19 -15.49
CA THR A 44 10.21 6.43 -14.26
C THR A 44 9.82 7.76 -13.63
N LEU A 45 9.70 8.82 -14.44
CA LEU A 45 9.25 10.14 -13.97
C LEU A 45 7.80 10.12 -13.48
N ALA A 46 6.90 9.46 -14.21
CA ALA A 46 5.50 9.30 -13.79
C ALA A 46 5.41 8.53 -12.45
N MET A 47 6.19 7.46 -12.31
CA MET A 47 6.26 6.69 -11.07
C MET A 47 6.88 7.48 -9.91
N ALA A 48 7.84 8.38 -10.18
CA ALA A 48 8.38 9.28 -9.16
C ALA A 48 7.29 10.23 -8.63
N ILE A 49 6.45 10.79 -9.50
CA ILE A 49 5.30 11.64 -9.11
C ILE A 49 4.32 10.83 -8.24
N VAL A 50 3.95 9.62 -8.67
CA VAL A 50 3.08 8.72 -7.89
C VAL A 50 3.72 8.38 -6.53
N GLY A 51 5.03 8.14 -6.52
CA GLY A 51 5.80 7.89 -5.29
C GLY A 51 5.74 9.07 -4.33
N TYR A 52 5.91 10.31 -4.81
CA TYR A 52 5.75 11.51 -3.98
C TYR A 52 4.31 11.73 -3.51
N ALA A 53 3.31 11.38 -4.33
CA ALA A 53 1.91 11.49 -3.94
C ALA A 53 1.57 10.64 -2.71
N SER A 54 2.35 9.59 -2.41
CA SER A 54 2.18 8.80 -1.18
C SER A 54 2.35 9.60 0.12
N ILE A 55 3.00 10.77 0.08
CA ILE A 55 3.11 11.68 1.25
C ILE A 55 1.72 12.18 1.67
N PHE A 56 0.79 12.35 0.73
CA PHE A 56 -0.59 12.77 1.00
C PHE A 56 -1.44 11.72 1.72
N ASP A 57 -0.94 10.50 1.95
CA ASP A 57 -1.58 9.57 2.87
C ASP A 57 -1.45 10.05 4.32
N PHE A 58 -0.51 10.95 4.66
CA PHE A 58 -0.28 11.47 6.03
C PHE A 58 -0.12 10.38 7.12
N GLY A 59 0.20 9.14 6.74
CA GLY A 59 0.25 8.00 7.64
C GLY A 59 -1.12 7.41 8.01
N LEU A 60 -2.19 7.84 7.32
CA LEU A 60 -3.56 7.39 7.53
C LEU A 60 -3.70 5.89 7.33
N THR A 61 -2.98 5.29 6.37
CA THR A 61 -2.96 3.84 6.18
C THR A 61 -2.60 3.10 7.48
N ARG A 62 -1.57 3.56 8.21
CA ARG A 62 -1.17 2.95 9.49
C ARG A 62 -2.21 3.21 10.60
N ALA A 63 -2.80 4.40 10.63
CA ALA A 63 -3.83 4.76 11.60
C ALA A 63 -5.08 3.88 11.44
N ILE A 64 -5.54 3.66 10.20
CA ILE A 64 -6.70 2.80 9.89
C ILE A 64 -6.43 1.36 10.34
N ILE A 65 -5.27 0.80 9.99
CA ILE A 65 -4.90 -0.58 10.38
C ILE A 65 -4.94 -0.73 11.90
N ARG A 66 -4.40 0.27 12.64
CA ARG A 66 -4.41 0.28 14.11
C ARG A 66 -5.84 0.34 14.66
N GLU A 67 -6.68 1.25 14.17
CA GLU A 67 -8.06 1.40 14.63
C GLU A 67 -8.90 0.15 14.37
N VAL A 68 -8.75 -0.46 13.19
CA VAL A 68 -9.42 -1.74 12.85
C VAL A 68 -8.93 -2.88 13.75
N ALA A 69 -7.64 -2.90 14.09
CA ALA A 69 -7.07 -3.92 14.96
C ALA A 69 -7.53 -3.79 16.42
N ILE A 70 -7.65 -2.55 16.94
CA ILE A 70 -8.17 -2.28 18.28
C ILE A 70 -9.65 -2.65 18.36
N ASN A 71 -10.44 -2.29 17.35
CA ASN A 71 -11.88 -2.55 17.28
C ASN A 71 -12.23 -3.93 16.70
N LYS A 72 -11.36 -4.93 16.82
CA LYS A 72 -11.52 -6.24 16.16
C LYS A 72 -12.85 -6.94 16.48
N SER A 73 -13.37 -6.78 17.70
CA SER A 73 -14.63 -7.37 18.17
C SER A 73 -15.87 -6.52 17.87
N ASN A 74 -15.71 -5.30 17.35
CA ASN A 74 -16.82 -4.40 17.02
C ASN A 74 -16.94 -4.24 15.49
N PRO A 75 -17.81 -5.03 14.83
CA PRO A 75 -17.93 -5.00 13.37
C PRO A 75 -18.49 -3.67 12.83
N GLU A 76 -19.37 -2.99 13.59
CA GLU A 76 -19.95 -1.71 13.19
C GLU A 76 -18.88 -0.61 13.17
N GLU A 77 -18.04 -0.53 14.21
CA GLU A 77 -16.98 0.49 14.27
C GLU A 77 -15.91 0.25 13.20
N LYS A 78 -15.56 -1.02 12.94
CA LYS A 78 -14.68 -1.37 11.80
C LYS A 78 -15.24 -0.88 10.47
N LYS A 79 -16.54 -1.12 10.23
CA LYS A 79 -17.20 -0.68 8.99
C LYS A 79 -17.20 0.84 8.88
N ARG A 80 -17.46 1.53 9.98
CA ARG A 80 -17.41 2.99 10.07
C ARG A 80 -16.02 3.52 9.72
N VAL A 81 -14.96 3.03 10.36
CA VAL A 81 -13.57 3.44 10.11
C VAL A 81 -13.18 3.19 8.65
N ILE A 82 -13.50 2.02 8.10
CA ILE A 82 -13.18 1.69 6.71
C ILE A 82 -13.94 2.61 5.74
N SER A 83 -15.23 2.85 5.99
CA SER A 83 -16.05 3.71 5.13
C SER A 83 -15.59 5.17 5.13
N THR A 84 -15.30 5.74 6.31
CA THR A 84 -14.84 7.13 6.43
C THR A 84 -13.46 7.30 5.80
N ALA A 85 -12.55 6.36 6.06
CA ALA A 85 -11.23 6.31 5.44
C ALA A 85 -11.30 6.22 3.92
N THR A 86 -12.17 5.37 3.38
CA THR A 86 -12.31 5.18 1.93
C THR A 86 -12.79 6.48 1.27
N ILE A 87 -13.83 7.12 1.81
CA ILE A 87 -14.33 8.39 1.30
C ILE A 87 -13.24 9.46 1.37
N PHE A 88 -12.54 9.55 2.50
CA PHE A 88 -11.47 10.54 2.69
C PHE A 88 -10.31 10.34 1.71
N LEU A 89 -9.85 9.09 1.53
CA LEU A 89 -8.76 8.76 0.61
C LEU A 89 -9.16 9.02 -0.85
N ILE A 90 -10.41 8.76 -1.25
CA ILE A 90 -10.92 9.10 -2.58
C ILE A 90 -10.93 10.63 -2.76
N SER A 91 -11.41 11.39 -1.77
CA SER A 91 -11.43 12.85 -1.83
C SER A 91 -10.02 13.44 -1.94
N ILE A 92 -9.04 12.93 -1.18
CA ILE A 92 -7.63 13.33 -1.32
C ILE A 92 -7.10 12.94 -2.70
N GLY A 93 -7.34 11.73 -3.17
CA GLY A 93 -6.87 11.26 -4.47
C GLY A 93 -7.47 11.99 -5.67
N LEU A 94 -8.65 12.62 -5.51
CA LEU A 94 -9.24 13.51 -6.51
C LEU A 94 -8.66 14.92 -6.48
N PHE A 95 -8.15 15.35 -5.32
CA PHE A 95 -7.58 16.68 -5.13
C PHE A 95 -6.12 16.77 -5.61
N VAL A 96 -5.35 15.69 -5.47
CA VAL A 96 -3.94 15.56 -5.87
C VAL A 96 -3.82 15.09 -7.31
#